data_AF-K7WJP2-F1
#
_entry.id   AF-K7WJP2-F1
#
_cell.length_a   1.000
_cell.length_b   1.000
_cell.length_c   1.000
_cell.angle_alpha   90.00
_cell.angle_beta   90.00
_cell.angle_gamma   90.00
#
_symmetry.space_group_name_H-M   'P 1'
#
loop_
_entity.id
_entity.type
_entity.pdbx_description
1 polymer ?
#
loop_
_entity_poly.entity_id
_entity_poly.type
_entity_poly.pdbx_seq_one_letter_code
_entity_poly.pdbx_strand_id
1 'polypeptide(L)'
;GTQTYTLIQGGARFNGTLGGPNFAVTGNNRFVKYGLIRDANQDYVITRTNNAANVVTNDIAGSQFAGAPGVGQNVTTFVNATNTAAYNNLLLAKNSADSANFVGAIVTGTSAAVTNVQLDVSKDIQAQLGNRLGALRYLGTPETAEMAGPEAGAVPAAVAAGDEAVDNVAYGIWAKSFYTDAHQSKKGGLAGYKAKTTGVVIGLDTLANDNLMIGAAIGITKTDIKHQDYKKGDKTNVNGFSFSLYGAQQLVENFFAQGSAIFSLNQVKNKSQRYFFDANGNMSKQIAAGNYDNMTFGGNLTVGYDYNAMQ
;
A
#
# COMPACT_ATOMS: atom_id res chain seq x y z
N GLY A 1 21.41 6.23 62.81
CA GLY A 1 20.33 5.36 63.33
C GLY A 1 19.88 4.42 62.23
N THR A 2 19.64 3.16 62.58
CA THR A 2 19.08 2.15 61.66
C THR A 2 17.73 2.62 61.13
N GLN A 3 17.57 2.67 59.81
CA GLN A 3 16.30 3.02 59.18
C GLN A 3 15.55 1.75 58.78
N THR A 4 14.25 1.72 59.08
CA THR A 4 13.37 0.57 58.82
C THR A 4 12.45 0.91 57.64
N TYR A 5 12.37 0.01 56.66
CA TYR A 5 11.57 0.19 55.45
C TYR A 5 10.36 -0.74 55.45
N THR A 6 9.19 -0.22 55.10
CA THR A 6 7.99 -1.06 54.90
C THR A 6 7.73 -1.21 53.40
N LEU A 7 7.80 -2.44 52.91
CA LEU A 7 7.37 -2.82 51.58
C LEU A 7 5.84 -2.88 51.55
N ILE A 8 5.23 -2.07 50.68
CA ILE A 8 3.80 -2.16 50.37
C ILE A 8 3.64 -2.53 48.90
N GLN A 9 2.53 -3.16 48.53
CA GLN A 9 2.30 -3.53 47.13
C GLN A 9 2.33 -2.28 46.24
N GLY A 10 3.35 -2.17 45.38
CA GLY A 10 3.54 -1.02 44.47
C GLY A 10 4.46 0.09 44.97
N GLY A 11 5.05 0.01 46.17
CA GLY A 11 5.94 1.06 46.68
C GLY A 11 6.70 0.72 47.98
N ALA A 12 7.47 1.67 48.48
CA ALA A 12 8.14 1.60 49.79
C ALA A 12 7.87 2.90 50.57
N ARG A 13 7.64 2.76 51.88
CA ARG A 13 7.41 3.88 52.81
C ARG A 13 8.62 4.14 53.71
N PHE A 14 8.87 5.41 53.99
CA PHE A 14 9.94 5.89 54.88
C PHE A 14 9.32 6.77 55.97
N ASN A 15 9.56 6.43 57.24
CA ASN A 15 9.11 7.22 58.38
C ASN A 15 10.31 8.01 58.97
N GLY A 16 10.22 9.36 58.96
CA GLY A 16 11.24 10.24 59.57
C GLY A 16 11.38 11.62 58.90
N THR A 17 11.97 12.56 59.64
CA THR A 17 12.23 13.94 59.19
C THR A 17 13.49 13.99 58.31
N LEU A 18 13.39 13.51 57.08
CA LEU A 18 14.44 13.76 56.08
C LEU A 18 14.39 15.26 55.72
N GLY A 19 15.50 15.98 55.88
CA GLY A 19 15.68 17.31 55.29
C GLY A 19 15.42 17.27 53.77
N GLY A 20 15.12 18.43 53.17
CA GLY A 20 14.70 18.55 51.76
C GLY A 20 15.45 17.57 50.84
N PRO A 21 14.74 16.73 50.08
CA PRO A 21 15.32 15.48 49.61
C PRO A 21 16.35 15.71 48.50
N ASN A 22 17.63 15.46 48.79
CA ASN A 22 18.71 15.32 47.80
C ASN A 22 18.87 13.86 47.32
N PHE A 23 17.80 13.06 47.35
CA PHE A 23 17.84 11.64 46.96
C PHE A 23 17.26 11.45 45.56
N ALA A 24 18.02 10.81 44.67
CA ALA A 24 17.52 10.37 43.37
C ALA A 24 16.85 8.99 43.50
N VAL A 25 15.59 8.87 43.12
CA VAL A 25 14.93 7.57 42.94
C VAL A 25 15.20 7.11 41.52
N THR A 26 15.99 6.04 41.38
CA THR A 26 16.33 5.45 40.08
C THR A 26 15.78 4.03 39.98
N GLY A 27 15.59 3.57 38.74
CA GLY A 27 15.17 2.21 38.46
C GLY A 27 15.55 1.81 37.04
N ASN A 28 15.75 0.51 36.83
CA ASN A 28 16.29 -0.01 35.58
C ASN A 28 15.22 -0.33 34.53
N ASN A 29 13.93 -0.33 34.90
CA ASN A 29 12.85 -0.60 33.96
C ASN A 29 12.42 0.68 33.25
N ARG A 30 12.69 0.75 31.95
CA ARG A 30 12.40 1.93 31.11
C ARG A 30 10.91 2.25 30.95
N PHE A 31 10.03 1.27 31.14
CA PHE A 31 8.58 1.43 31.03
C PHE A 31 7.91 1.82 32.35
N VAL A 32 8.70 2.01 33.41
CA VAL A 32 8.21 2.42 34.73
C VAL A 32 8.77 3.80 35.05
N LYS A 33 7.89 4.73 35.39
CA LYS A 33 8.28 6.00 36.01
C LYS A 33 8.40 5.77 37.52
N TYR A 34 9.61 5.95 38.04
CA TYR A 34 9.88 5.92 39.46
C TYR A 34 9.79 7.35 40.00
N GLY A 35 9.08 7.53 41.12
CA GLY A 35 8.88 8.84 41.73
C GLY A 35 8.97 8.77 43.25
N LEU A 36 9.11 9.94 43.85
CA LEU A 36 9.02 10.13 45.29
C LEU A 36 7.90 11.14 45.55
N ILE A 37 6.91 10.76 46.34
CA ILE A 37 5.81 11.64 46.76
C ILE A 37 5.72 11.70 48.28
N ARG A 38 4.98 12.68 48.81
CA ARG A 38 4.53 12.69 50.21
C ARG A 38 3.08 12.19 50.26
N ASP A 39 2.79 11.21 51.11
CA ASP A 39 1.42 10.74 51.31
C ASP A 39 0.66 11.61 52.34
N ALA A 40 -0.60 11.25 52.61
CA ALA A 40 -1.47 12.00 53.52
C ALA A 40 -0.91 12.11 54.95
N ASN A 41 -0.08 11.16 55.37
CA ASN A 41 0.58 11.17 56.69
C ASN A 41 1.90 11.95 56.67
N GLN A 42 2.21 12.63 55.56
CA GLN A 42 3.48 13.30 55.35
C GLN A 42 4.67 12.33 55.32
N ASP A 43 4.45 11.04 55.06
CA ASP A 43 5.52 10.06 54.86
C ASP A 43 6.02 10.11 53.41
N TYR A 44 7.30 9.83 53.20
CA TYR A 44 7.84 9.67 51.85
C TYR A 44 7.43 8.30 51.28
N VAL A 45 6.91 8.29 50.05
CA VAL A 45 6.48 7.09 49.35
C VAL A 45 7.14 7.02 47.98
N ILE A 46 7.85 5.92 47.71
CA ILE A 46 8.33 5.61 46.35
C ILE A 46 7.16 5.07 45.53
N THR A 47 6.91 5.71 44.39
CA THR A 47 5.89 5.28 43.44
C THR A 47 6.50 4.62 42.23
N ARG A 48 5.79 3.62 41.70
CA ARG A 48 6.09 2.97 40.42
C ARG A 48 4.84 3.06 39.55
N THR A 49 4.91 3.88 38.50
CA THR A 49 3.77 4.09 37.60
C THR A 49 4.10 3.54 36.22
N ASN A 50 3.16 2.81 35.61
CA ASN A 50 3.29 2.38 34.23
C ASN A 50 3.41 3.62 33.32
N ASN A 51 4.51 3.71 32.58
CA ASN A 51 4.83 4.79 31.67
C ASN A 51 5.04 4.29 30.24
N ALA A 52 4.61 3.05 29.94
CA ALA A 52 4.86 2.40 28.66
C ALA A 52 4.32 3.19 27.48
N ALA A 53 3.11 3.75 27.61
CA ALA A 53 2.50 4.56 26.55
C ALA A 53 3.36 5.77 26.16
N ASN A 54 3.86 6.53 27.14
CA ASN A 54 4.71 7.69 26.90
C ASN A 54 6.05 7.30 26.29
N VAL A 55 6.68 6.24 26.82
CA VAL A 55 7.97 5.74 26.35
C VAL A 55 7.87 5.26 24.90
N VAL A 56 6.89 4.42 24.59
CA VAL A 56 6.69 3.90 23.22
C VAL A 56 6.33 5.02 22.25
N THR A 57 5.49 5.96 22.66
CA THR A 57 5.12 7.11 21.81
C THR A 57 6.35 7.94 21.45
N ASN A 58 7.21 8.24 22.44
CA ASN A 58 8.46 8.97 22.21
C ASN A 58 9.47 8.15 21.39
N ASP A 59 9.61 6.87 21.68
CA ASP A 59 10.49 5.96 20.96
C ASP A 59 10.10 5.89 19.47
N ILE A 60 8.79 5.80 19.16
CA ILE A 60 8.29 5.82 17.79
C ILE A 60 8.48 7.19 17.14
N ALA A 61 8.18 8.29 17.84
CA ALA A 61 8.36 9.64 17.32
C ALA A 61 9.83 9.96 16.99
N GLY A 62 10.78 9.40 17.74
CA GLY A 62 12.22 9.51 17.49
C GLY A 62 12.79 8.50 16.49
N SER A 63 11.94 7.69 15.84
CA SER A 63 12.38 6.58 14.98
C SER A 63 12.10 6.77 13.50
N GLN A 64 12.54 5.82 12.67
CA GLN A 64 12.24 5.75 11.25
C GLN A 64 10.73 5.63 10.91
N PHE A 65 9.90 5.22 11.87
CA PHE A 65 8.44 5.10 11.74
C PHE A 65 7.70 6.43 11.98
N ALA A 66 8.42 7.48 12.39
CA ALA A 66 7.83 8.80 12.61
C ALA A 66 7.16 9.31 11.33
N GLY A 67 5.94 9.84 11.49
CA GLY A 67 5.13 10.36 10.40
C GLY A 67 4.49 9.30 9.49
N ALA A 68 4.66 8.00 9.77
CA ALA A 68 3.92 6.97 9.04
C ALA A 68 2.40 7.16 9.24
N PRO A 69 1.58 7.09 8.17
CA PRO A 69 0.14 7.32 8.27
C PRO A 69 -0.53 6.41 9.31
N GLY A 70 -1.33 7.02 10.19
CA GLY A 70 -2.07 6.32 11.25
C GLY A 70 -1.21 5.79 12.41
N VAL A 71 0.12 5.98 12.39
CA VAL A 71 1.03 5.36 13.37
C VAL A 71 0.72 5.77 14.81
N GLY A 72 0.40 7.05 15.07
CA GLY A 72 0.06 7.53 16.41
C GLY A 72 -1.15 6.80 17.02
N GLN A 73 -2.26 6.74 16.28
CA GLN A 73 -3.47 6.04 16.72
C GLN A 73 -3.24 4.53 16.91
N ASN A 74 -2.46 3.92 16.02
CA ASN A 74 -2.14 2.50 16.12
C ASN A 74 -1.22 2.19 17.32
N VAL A 75 -0.28 3.09 17.63
CA VAL A 75 0.55 3.00 18.86
C VAL A 75 -0.33 3.12 20.09
N THR A 76 -1.23 4.11 20.15
CA THR A 76 -2.18 4.25 21.27
C THR A 76 -3.03 2.99 21.45
N THR A 77 -3.56 2.43 20.37
CA THR A 77 -4.31 1.17 20.39
C THR A 77 -3.45 0.02 20.93
N PHE A 78 -2.21 -0.09 20.46
CA PHE A 78 -1.27 -1.13 20.89
C PHE A 78 -0.94 -1.05 22.39
N VAL A 79 -0.58 0.13 22.91
CA VAL A 79 -0.15 0.29 24.31
C VAL A 79 -1.32 0.20 25.31
N ASN A 80 -2.55 0.44 24.86
CA ASN A 80 -3.76 0.26 25.68
C ASN A 80 -4.18 -1.23 25.76
N ALA A 81 -3.71 -2.08 24.84
CA ALA A 81 -3.98 -3.52 24.85
C ALA A 81 -3.04 -4.29 25.80
N THR A 82 -3.07 -3.94 27.09
CA THR A 82 -2.11 -4.41 28.11
C THR A 82 -2.16 -5.91 28.38
N ASN A 83 -3.26 -6.58 28.05
CA ASN A 83 -3.47 -8.01 28.31
C ASN A 83 -3.08 -8.90 27.12
N THR A 84 -2.16 -8.44 26.26
CA THR A 84 -1.72 -9.17 25.07
C THR A 84 -0.31 -9.70 25.20
N ALA A 85 -0.02 -10.83 24.55
CA ALA A 85 1.34 -11.39 24.48
C ALA A 85 2.33 -10.39 23.84
N ALA A 86 1.88 -9.60 22.86
CA ALA A 86 2.71 -8.59 22.21
C ALA A 86 3.06 -7.44 23.17
N TYR A 87 2.10 -6.95 23.97
CA TYR A 87 2.38 -5.95 24.99
C TYR A 87 3.38 -6.47 26.03
N ASN A 88 3.17 -7.69 26.53
CA ASN A 88 4.11 -8.30 27.49
C ASN A 88 5.51 -8.48 26.89
N ASN A 89 5.61 -8.85 25.61
CA ASN A 89 6.90 -8.99 24.94
C ASN A 89 7.62 -7.64 24.75
N LEU A 90 6.88 -6.56 24.44
CA LEU A 90 7.45 -5.21 24.37
C LEU A 90 8.18 -4.83 25.67
N LEU A 91 7.65 -5.23 26.84
CA LEU A 91 8.23 -4.88 28.14
C LEU A 91 9.66 -5.42 28.36
N LEU A 92 10.12 -6.33 27.50
CA LEU A 92 11.48 -6.88 27.49
C LEU A 92 12.47 -6.04 26.66
N ALA A 93 12.00 -5.03 25.91
CA ALA A 93 12.85 -4.17 25.12
C ALA A 93 13.79 -3.35 26.02
N LYS A 94 15.10 -3.39 25.73
CA LYS A 94 16.14 -2.76 26.56
C LYS A 94 16.40 -1.30 26.22
N ASN A 95 16.12 -0.89 24.99
CA ASN A 95 16.45 0.44 24.47
C ASN A 95 15.37 0.95 23.49
N SER A 96 15.46 2.24 23.15
CA SER A 96 14.45 2.94 22.33
C SER A 96 14.35 2.44 20.90
N ALA A 97 15.46 1.98 20.32
CA ALA A 97 15.46 1.45 18.96
C ALA A 97 14.72 0.10 18.90
N ASP A 98 14.93 -0.75 19.88
CA ASP A 98 14.30 -2.07 19.98
C ASP A 98 12.77 -1.95 20.16
N SER A 99 12.31 -1.12 21.10
CA SER A 99 10.89 -0.87 21.30
C SER A 99 10.24 -0.25 20.05
N ALA A 100 10.91 0.73 19.41
CA ALA A 100 10.41 1.35 18.20
C ALA A 100 10.35 0.36 17.02
N ASN A 101 11.34 -0.49 16.83
CA ASN A 101 11.34 -1.51 15.77
C ASN A 101 10.26 -2.57 16.00
N PHE A 102 10.12 -3.04 17.24
CA PHE A 102 9.09 -4.01 17.61
C PHE A 102 7.67 -3.45 17.37
N VAL A 103 7.35 -2.31 17.98
CA VAL A 103 6.02 -1.71 17.87
C VAL A 103 5.81 -1.22 16.44
N GLY A 104 6.77 -0.52 15.86
CA GLY A 104 6.74 0.03 14.50
C GLY A 104 6.40 -1.03 13.45
N ALA A 105 7.00 -2.22 13.53
CA ALA A 105 6.69 -3.33 12.64
C ALA A 105 5.24 -3.83 12.77
N ILE A 106 4.63 -3.71 13.95
CA ILE A 106 3.25 -4.10 14.23
C ILE A 106 2.25 -3.03 13.76
N VAL A 107 2.51 -1.76 14.09
CA VAL A 107 1.56 -0.66 13.92
C VAL A 107 1.58 -0.04 12.53
N THR A 108 2.54 -0.41 11.68
CA THR A 108 2.62 0.04 10.29
C THR A 108 2.25 -1.09 9.33
N GLY A 109 1.44 -0.77 8.31
CA GLY A 109 1.02 -1.71 7.27
C GLY A 109 1.77 -1.52 5.95
N THR A 110 1.47 -2.39 4.98
CA THR A 110 1.96 -2.30 3.60
C THR A 110 0.86 -1.96 2.60
N SER A 111 -0.38 -1.79 3.07
CA SER A 111 -1.58 -1.70 2.21
C SER A 111 -1.54 -0.51 1.26
N ALA A 112 -0.92 0.61 1.66
CA ALA A 112 -0.77 1.78 0.79
C ALA A 112 0.10 1.49 -0.44
N ALA A 113 1.22 0.79 -0.28
CA ALA A 113 2.06 0.38 -1.41
C ALA A 113 1.31 -0.57 -2.34
N VAL A 114 0.55 -1.51 -1.78
CA VAL A 114 -0.29 -2.44 -2.56
C VAL A 114 -1.36 -1.68 -3.35
N THR A 115 -2.00 -0.68 -2.73
CA THR A 115 -3.02 0.16 -3.38
C THR A 115 -2.42 0.94 -4.54
N ASN A 116 -1.31 1.65 -4.33
CA ASN A 116 -0.66 2.45 -5.38
C ASN A 116 -0.23 1.58 -6.56
N VAL A 117 0.40 0.43 -6.27
CA VAL A 117 0.83 -0.50 -7.32
C VAL A 117 -0.36 -1.03 -8.11
N GLN A 118 -1.47 -1.40 -7.47
CA GLN A 118 -2.65 -1.86 -8.18
C GLN A 118 -3.31 -0.76 -9.02
N LEU A 119 -3.30 0.49 -8.55
CA LEU A 119 -3.75 1.63 -9.35
C LEU A 119 -2.88 1.82 -10.59
N ASP A 120 -1.55 1.68 -10.47
CA ASP A 120 -0.64 1.79 -11.61
C ASP A 120 -0.85 0.64 -12.61
N VAL A 121 -1.07 -0.60 -12.13
CA VAL A 121 -1.45 -1.73 -13.00
C VAL A 121 -2.78 -1.45 -13.73
N SER A 122 -3.78 -0.91 -13.05
CA SER A 122 -5.04 -0.51 -13.69
C SER A 122 -4.87 0.60 -14.72
N LYS A 123 -3.93 1.53 -14.52
CA LYS A 123 -3.58 2.54 -15.54
C LYS A 123 -2.87 1.92 -16.73
N ASP A 124 -1.94 1.00 -16.51
CA ASP A 124 -1.23 0.31 -17.59
C ASP A 124 -2.20 -0.48 -18.47
N ILE A 125 -3.16 -1.20 -17.87
CA ILE A 125 -4.21 -1.91 -18.62
C ILE A 125 -5.05 -0.91 -19.42
N GLN A 126 -5.54 0.17 -18.79
CA GLN A 126 -6.31 1.20 -19.49
C GLN A 126 -5.50 1.88 -20.61
N ALA A 127 -4.18 2.05 -20.47
CA ALA A 127 -3.32 2.54 -21.53
C ALA A 127 -3.27 1.58 -22.73
N GLN A 128 -3.26 0.26 -22.50
CA GLN A 128 -3.37 -0.73 -23.58
C GLN A 128 -4.72 -0.61 -24.32
N LEU A 129 -5.81 -0.38 -23.59
CA LEU A 129 -7.14 -0.13 -24.18
C LEU A 129 -7.15 1.17 -24.99
N GLY A 130 -6.63 2.27 -24.43
CA GLY A 130 -6.50 3.55 -25.12
C GLY A 130 -5.67 3.46 -26.39
N ASN A 131 -4.57 2.69 -26.38
CA ASN A 131 -3.77 2.43 -27.57
C ASN A 131 -4.54 1.63 -28.63
N ARG A 132 -5.39 0.68 -28.22
CA ARG A 132 -6.28 -0.05 -29.14
C ARG A 132 -7.34 0.87 -29.75
N LEU A 133 -7.98 1.71 -28.93
CA LEU A 133 -8.96 2.71 -29.36
C LEU A 133 -8.37 3.70 -30.37
N GLY A 134 -7.16 4.20 -30.11
CA GLY A 134 -6.47 5.10 -31.03
C GLY A 134 -6.13 4.46 -32.38
N ALA A 135 -5.66 3.20 -32.38
CA ALA A 135 -5.34 2.48 -33.61
C ALA A 135 -6.57 2.18 -34.48
N LEU A 136 -7.72 1.88 -33.86
CA LEU A 136 -8.94 1.54 -34.60
C LEU A 136 -9.73 2.75 -35.10
N ARG A 137 -9.55 3.94 -34.50
CA ARG A 137 -10.25 5.16 -34.93
C ARG A 137 -10.00 5.51 -36.41
N TYR A 138 -8.82 5.19 -36.92
CA TYR A 138 -8.44 5.50 -38.31
C TYR A 138 -8.99 4.51 -39.34
N LEU A 139 -9.59 3.39 -38.90
CA LEU A 139 -10.12 2.35 -39.79
C LEU A 139 -11.61 2.54 -40.12
N GLY A 140 -12.31 3.47 -39.45
CA GLY A 140 -13.76 3.69 -39.59
C GLY A 140 -14.16 4.81 -40.57
N THR A 141 -13.23 5.59 -41.10
CA THR A 141 -13.52 6.68 -42.04
C THR A 141 -13.30 6.22 -43.50
N PRO A 142 -14.30 6.30 -44.40
CA PRO A 142 -14.17 5.89 -45.80
C PRO A 142 -13.04 6.59 -46.57
N GLU A 143 -12.64 7.80 -46.15
CA GLU A 143 -11.58 8.59 -46.79
C GLU A 143 -10.15 8.20 -46.38
N THR A 144 -9.95 7.41 -45.32
CA THR A 144 -8.60 7.10 -44.81
C THR A 144 -8.05 5.76 -45.28
N ALA A 145 -8.83 4.96 -46.02
CA ALA A 145 -8.33 3.75 -46.67
C ALA A 145 -7.21 4.05 -47.68
N GLU A 146 -7.13 5.27 -48.23
CA GLU A 146 -6.03 5.72 -49.09
C GLU A 146 -4.80 6.27 -48.35
N MET A 147 -4.91 6.56 -47.04
CA MET A 147 -3.83 7.19 -46.26
C MET A 147 -3.01 6.20 -45.42
N ALA A 148 -3.34 4.90 -45.45
CA ALA A 148 -2.53 3.84 -44.86
C ALA A 148 -1.30 3.54 -45.73
N GLY A 149 -0.33 4.47 -45.73
CA GLY A 149 1.01 4.24 -46.26
C GLY A 149 1.71 3.09 -45.53
N PRO A 150 2.59 2.33 -46.20
CA PRO A 150 3.11 1.08 -45.70
C PRO A 150 4.25 1.33 -44.71
N GLU A 151 3.95 1.62 -43.44
CA GLU A 151 4.98 1.60 -42.40
C GLU A 151 4.58 0.79 -41.17
N ALA A 152 5.36 -0.29 -41.00
CA ALA A 152 5.63 -1.04 -39.78
C ALA A 152 4.49 -1.86 -39.14
N GLY A 153 4.29 -3.05 -39.71
CA GLY A 153 3.75 -4.22 -39.00
C GLY A 153 2.33 -4.55 -39.44
N ALA A 154 2.24 -5.26 -40.57
CA ALA A 154 1.00 -5.85 -41.07
C ALA A 154 0.22 -6.53 -39.93
N VAL A 155 -0.87 -5.89 -39.51
CA VAL A 155 -2.01 -6.64 -39.00
C VAL A 155 -2.60 -7.23 -40.27
N PRO A 156 -2.56 -8.55 -40.50
CA PRO A 156 -3.36 -9.12 -41.57
C PRO A 156 -4.78 -8.68 -41.27
N ALA A 157 -5.38 -7.90 -42.17
CA ALA A 157 -6.81 -7.83 -42.26
C ALA A 157 -7.26 -9.30 -42.27
N ALA A 158 -7.87 -9.75 -41.17
CA ALA A 158 -8.39 -11.09 -41.09
C ALA A 158 -9.46 -11.16 -42.17
N VAL A 159 -9.12 -11.77 -43.30
CA VAL A 159 -10.07 -12.10 -44.35
C VAL A 159 -11.09 -13.03 -43.71
N ALA A 160 -12.24 -12.48 -43.36
CA ALA A 160 -13.37 -13.26 -42.91
C ALA A 160 -13.83 -14.11 -44.10
N ALA A 161 -13.64 -15.43 -43.99
CA ALA A 161 -14.31 -16.39 -44.85
C ALA A 161 -15.77 -16.48 -44.39
N GLY A 162 -16.68 -15.88 -45.16
CA GLY A 162 -18.11 -15.93 -44.87
C GLY A 162 -18.86 -14.80 -45.57
N ASP A 163 -19.00 -14.93 -46.90
CA ASP A 163 -19.85 -14.09 -47.72
C ASP A 163 -21.33 -14.39 -47.41
N GLU A 164 -21.90 -13.68 -46.43
CA GLU A 164 -23.33 -13.34 -46.39
C GLU A 164 -23.46 -11.98 -45.69
N ALA A 165 -24.20 -11.06 -46.31
CA ALA A 165 -24.35 -9.67 -45.89
C ALA A 165 -24.89 -9.53 -44.45
N VAL A 166 -23.99 -9.30 -43.50
CA VAL A 166 -24.29 -8.68 -42.21
C VAL A 166 -23.74 -7.26 -42.27
N ASP A 167 -24.64 -6.30 -42.29
CA ASP A 167 -24.37 -4.86 -42.36
C ASP A 167 -23.35 -4.44 -41.28
N ASN A 168 -22.09 -4.31 -41.70
CA ASN A 168 -20.98 -3.53 -41.14
C ASN A 168 -20.63 -3.66 -39.65
N VAL A 169 -20.46 -4.87 -39.14
CA VAL A 169 -19.89 -5.08 -37.79
C VAL A 169 -18.45 -5.61 -37.91
N ALA A 170 -17.46 -4.70 -37.96
CA ALA A 170 -16.05 -5.08 -37.97
C ALA A 170 -15.62 -5.54 -36.56
N TYR A 171 -15.54 -6.86 -36.36
CA TYR A 171 -15.06 -7.46 -35.12
C TYR A 171 -13.52 -7.53 -35.09
N GLY A 172 -12.91 -7.21 -33.94
CA GLY A 172 -11.48 -7.32 -33.71
C GLY A 172 -11.16 -8.10 -32.44
N ILE A 173 -10.24 -9.05 -32.52
CA ILE A 173 -9.65 -9.74 -31.35
C ILE A 173 -8.18 -9.33 -31.23
N TRP A 174 -7.72 -9.07 -30.01
CA TRP A 174 -6.32 -8.70 -29.77
C TRP A 174 -5.83 -9.21 -28.43
N ALA A 175 -4.51 -9.35 -28.32
CA ALA A 175 -3.83 -9.67 -27.07
C ALA A 175 -2.53 -8.87 -26.95
N LYS A 176 -2.24 -8.35 -25.76
CA LYS A 176 -0.99 -7.62 -25.47
C LYS A 176 -0.43 -8.06 -24.12
N SER A 177 0.83 -8.45 -24.11
CA SER A 177 1.59 -8.60 -22.87
C SER A 177 2.24 -7.28 -22.47
N PHE A 178 2.46 -7.09 -21.17
CA PHE A 178 3.17 -5.92 -20.65
C PHE A 178 4.01 -6.28 -19.44
N TYR A 179 5.07 -5.50 -19.24
CA TYR A 179 5.94 -5.55 -18.08
C TYR A 179 6.13 -4.13 -17.55
N THR A 180 5.96 -3.95 -16.25
CA THR A 180 6.11 -2.66 -15.58
C THR A 180 7.05 -2.79 -14.40
N ASP A 181 7.99 -1.86 -14.27
CA ASP A 181 8.86 -1.70 -13.09
C ASP A 181 8.52 -0.36 -12.45
N ALA A 182 7.89 -0.40 -11.29
CA ALA A 182 7.48 0.78 -10.55
C ALA A 182 8.38 0.97 -9.32
N HIS A 183 9.02 2.13 -9.24
CA HIS A 183 9.82 2.52 -8.08
C HIS A 183 9.20 3.73 -7.40
N GLN A 184 8.90 3.59 -6.12
CA GLN A 184 8.49 4.71 -5.28
C GLN A 184 9.47 4.85 -4.13
N SER A 185 10.09 6.02 -4.02
CA SER A 185 10.86 6.39 -2.82
C SER A 185 9.91 6.71 -1.65
N LYS A 186 10.47 6.85 -0.43
CA LYS A 186 9.69 7.25 0.74
C LYS A 186 8.91 8.54 0.45
N LYS A 187 7.59 8.54 0.64
CA LYS A 187 6.72 9.69 0.35
C LYS A 187 5.59 9.79 1.38
N GLY A 188 5.39 10.98 1.94
CA GLY A 188 4.30 11.22 2.91
C GLY A 188 4.33 10.29 4.12
N GLY A 189 5.52 9.95 4.62
CA GLY A 189 5.71 9.02 5.74
C GLY A 189 5.56 7.53 5.38
N LEU A 190 5.11 7.19 4.17
CA LEU A 190 5.05 5.81 3.69
C LEU A 190 6.44 5.33 3.25
N ALA A 191 6.81 4.13 3.67
CA ALA A 191 7.98 3.41 3.18
C ALA A 191 7.93 3.28 1.64
N GLY A 192 9.08 3.43 1.01
CA GLY A 192 9.24 3.20 -0.42
C GLY A 192 9.12 1.72 -0.80
N TYR A 193 9.03 1.46 -2.09
CA TYR A 193 8.94 0.10 -2.64
C TYR A 193 9.49 0.03 -4.07
N LYS A 194 9.78 -1.21 -4.50
CA LYS A 194 10.01 -1.58 -5.90
C LYS A 194 9.01 -2.67 -6.25
N ALA A 195 8.19 -2.44 -7.26
CA ALA A 195 7.18 -3.36 -7.72
C ALA A 195 7.47 -3.77 -9.16
N LYS A 196 7.42 -5.07 -9.43
CA LYS A 196 7.56 -5.62 -10.77
C LYS A 196 6.27 -6.32 -11.13
N THR A 197 5.63 -5.86 -12.20
CA THR A 197 4.40 -6.43 -12.71
C THR A 197 4.65 -7.05 -14.06
N THR A 198 4.10 -8.24 -14.27
CA THR A 198 3.95 -8.84 -15.59
C THR A 198 2.48 -9.16 -15.80
N GLY A 199 1.97 -8.86 -16.98
CA GLY A 199 0.58 -9.11 -17.30
C GLY A 199 0.33 -9.39 -18.76
N VAL A 200 -0.86 -9.90 -19.03
CA VAL A 200 -1.43 -10.04 -20.37
C VAL A 200 -2.84 -9.51 -20.35
N VAL A 201 -3.21 -8.77 -21.38
CA VAL A 201 -4.55 -8.27 -21.64
C VAL A 201 -5.03 -8.90 -22.93
N ILE A 202 -6.23 -9.46 -22.90
CA ILE A 202 -6.90 -10.03 -24.07
C ILE A 202 -8.22 -9.29 -24.23
N GLY A 203 -8.46 -8.76 -25.41
CA GLY A 203 -9.64 -7.95 -25.70
C GLY A 203 -10.33 -8.35 -26.98
N LEU A 204 -11.60 -7.98 -27.04
CA LEU A 204 -12.42 -8.05 -28.24
C LEU A 204 -13.21 -6.75 -28.37
N ASP A 205 -13.29 -6.24 -29.59
CA ASP A 205 -13.98 -5.01 -29.94
C ASP A 205 -14.83 -5.19 -31.19
N THR A 206 -15.81 -4.30 -31.34
CA THR A 206 -16.72 -4.28 -32.46
C THR A 206 -17.24 -2.86 -32.73
N LEU A 207 -17.55 -2.56 -33.99
CA LEU A 207 -18.26 -1.34 -34.37
C LEU A 207 -19.75 -1.52 -34.05
N ALA A 208 -20.27 -0.70 -33.14
CA ALA A 208 -21.70 -0.64 -32.82
C ALA A 208 -22.48 0.21 -33.84
N ASN A 209 -21.79 1.17 -34.47
CA ASN A 209 -22.20 1.90 -35.67
C ASN A 209 -20.95 2.56 -36.29
N ASP A 210 -21.09 3.24 -37.43
CA ASP A 210 -20.00 3.88 -38.18
C ASP A 210 -19.11 4.80 -37.32
N ASN A 211 -19.68 5.39 -36.27
CA ASN A 211 -19.01 6.38 -35.43
C ASN A 211 -18.77 5.89 -34.00
N LEU A 212 -19.14 4.65 -33.63
CA LEU A 212 -19.05 4.13 -32.27
C LEU A 212 -18.45 2.74 -32.26
N MET A 213 -17.34 2.61 -31.53
CA MET A 213 -16.72 1.33 -31.23
C MET A 213 -16.86 1.02 -29.74
N ILE A 214 -17.15 -0.24 -29.44
CA ILE A 214 -17.18 -0.76 -28.08
C ILE A 214 -16.37 -2.05 -27.98
N GLY A 215 -15.82 -2.32 -26.81
CA GLY A 215 -15.10 -3.55 -26.56
C GLY A 215 -15.01 -3.91 -25.10
N ALA A 216 -14.61 -5.14 -24.86
CA ALA A 216 -14.36 -5.69 -23.54
C ALA A 216 -12.99 -6.37 -23.51
N ALA A 217 -12.34 -6.33 -22.35
CA ALA A 217 -11.06 -6.98 -22.16
C ALA A 217 -10.96 -7.63 -20.79
N ILE A 218 -10.18 -8.70 -20.73
CA ILE A 218 -9.72 -9.31 -19.48
C ILE A 218 -8.22 -9.12 -19.35
N GLY A 219 -7.75 -8.92 -18.11
CA GLY A 219 -6.34 -8.78 -17.81
C GLY A 219 -5.93 -9.68 -16.65
N ILE A 220 -4.86 -10.45 -16.84
CA ILE A 220 -4.26 -11.31 -15.82
C ILE A 220 -2.89 -10.75 -15.49
N THR A 221 -2.63 -10.53 -14.19
CA THR A 221 -1.41 -9.88 -13.73
C THR A 221 -0.79 -10.60 -12.55
N LYS A 222 0.54 -10.55 -12.48
CA LYS A 222 1.33 -10.99 -11.34
C LYS A 222 2.29 -9.89 -10.96
N THR A 223 2.28 -9.53 -9.68
CA THR A 223 3.08 -8.42 -9.16
C THR A 223 3.86 -8.84 -7.93
N ASP A 224 5.17 -8.55 -7.93
CA ASP A 224 6.04 -8.75 -6.79
C ASP A 224 6.53 -7.39 -6.25
N ILE A 225 6.21 -7.09 -4.99
CA ILE A 225 6.54 -5.84 -4.30
C ILE A 225 7.61 -6.12 -3.24
N LYS A 226 8.76 -5.45 -3.37
CA LYS A 226 9.82 -5.41 -2.36
C LYS A 226 9.77 -4.07 -1.64
N HIS A 227 9.52 -4.11 -0.33
CA HIS A 227 9.44 -2.91 0.49
C HIS A 227 10.84 -2.41 0.88
N GLN A 228 10.95 -1.09 1.11
CA GLN A 228 12.18 -0.38 1.45
C GLN A 228 12.02 0.36 2.79
N ASP A 229 13.03 1.14 3.17
CA ASP A 229 13.04 1.95 4.40
C ASP A 229 12.73 1.12 5.66
N TYR A 230 11.83 1.61 6.51
CA TYR A 230 11.41 0.94 7.74
C TYR A 230 10.62 -0.37 7.52
N LYS A 231 10.33 -0.72 6.26
CA LYS A 231 9.73 -1.99 5.83
C LYS A 231 10.71 -2.86 5.04
N LYS A 232 12.01 -2.52 5.01
CA LYS A 232 13.02 -3.30 4.29
C LYS A 232 13.03 -4.75 4.79
N GLY A 233 12.83 -5.68 3.86
CA GLY A 233 12.75 -7.11 4.14
C GLY A 233 11.33 -7.68 4.01
N ASP A 234 10.31 -6.82 4.06
CA ASP A 234 8.93 -7.20 3.77
C ASP A 234 8.76 -7.44 2.26
N LYS A 235 7.88 -8.38 1.93
CA LYS A 235 7.54 -8.74 0.55
C LYS A 235 6.04 -8.87 0.41
N THR A 236 5.52 -8.47 -0.75
CA THR A 236 4.11 -8.66 -1.06
C THR A 236 3.95 -9.16 -2.49
N ASN A 237 3.19 -10.23 -2.66
CA ASN A 237 2.88 -10.79 -3.96
C ASN A 237 1.40 -10.57 -4.22
N VAL A 238 1.06 -10.12 -5.43
CA VAL A 238 -0.31 -9.85 -5.84
C VAL A 238 -0.59 -10.61 -7.13
N ASN A 239 -1.66 -11.40 -7.13
CA ASN A 239 -2.22 -11.99 -8.34
C ASN A 239 -3.51 -11.24 -8.66
N GLY A 240 -3.58 -10.59 -9.82
CA GLY A 240 -4.71 -9.78 -10.24
C GLY A 240 -5.46 -10.39 -11.41
N PHE A 241 -6.77 -10.36 -11.35
CA PHE A 241 -7.67 -10.57 -12.48
C PHE A 241 -8.50 -9.31 -12.69
N SER A 242 -8.63 -8.86 -13.92
CA SER A 242 -9.34 -7.63 -14.26
C SER A 242 -10.27 -7.84 -15.44
N PHE A 243 -11.37 -7.09 -15.41
CA PHE A 243 -12.34 -6.97 -16.48
C PHE A 243 -12.48 -5.49 -16.82
N SER A 244 -12.50 -5.16 -18.10
CA SER A 244 -12.63 -3.79 -18.58
C SER A 244 -13.66 -3.69 -19.70
N LEU A 245 -14.36 -2.57 -19.73
CA LEU A 245 -15.18 -2.12 -20.85
C LEU A 245 -14.54 -0.86 -21.42
N TYR A 246 -14.55 -0.72 -22.73
CA TYR A 246 -13.98 0.44 -23.40
C TYR A 246 -14.77 0.80 -24.65
N GLY A 247 -14.67 2.06 -25.06
CA GLY A 247 -15.31 2.52 -26.28
C GLY A 247 -14.77 3.86 -26.75
N ALA A 248 -14.97 4.14 -28.03
CA ALA A 248 -14.61 5.38 -28.67
C ALA A 248 -15.73 5.81 -29.61
N GLN A 249 -15.99 7.12 -29.64
CA GLN A 249 -17.00 7.73 -30.49
C GLN A 249 -16.41 8.92 -31.26
N GLN A 250 -16.64 8.96 -32.57
CA GLN A 250 -16.43 10.15 -33.39
C GLN A 250 -17.64 11.08 -33.24
N LEU A 251 -17.40 12.34 -32.87
CA LEU A 251 -18.46 13.31 -32.58
C LEU A 251 -18.79 14.16 -33.83
N VAL A 252 -17.77 14.81 -34.40
CA VAL A 252 -17.79 15.56 -35.68
C VAL A 252 -16.46 15.31 -36.40
N GLU A 253 -16.30 15.76 -37.66
CA GLU A 253 -15.20 15.36 -38.58
C GLU A 253 -13.81 15.22 -37.93
N ASN A 254 -13.48 16.05 -36.93
CA ASN A 254 -12.18 16.02 -36.27
C ASN A 254 -12.22 15.84 -34.74
N PHE A 255 -13.40 15.71 -34.11
CA PHE A 255 -13.50 15.53 -32.66
C PHE A 255 -13.82 14.09 -32.29
N PHE A 256 -13.07 13.56 -31.31
CA PHE A 256 -13.30 12.23 -30.77
C PHE A 256 -13.48 12.27 -29.26
N ALA A 257 -14.22 11.29 -28.74
CA ALA A 257 -14.26 10.95 -27.33
C ALA A 257 -13.93 9.46 -27.18
N GLN A 258 -13.13 9.11 -26.19
CA GLN A 258 -12.86 7.71 -25.86
C GLN A 258 -12.81 7.52 -24.36
N GLY A 259 -13.19 6.33 -23.90
CA GLY A 259 -13.18 6.02 -22.49
C GLY A 259 -13.08 4.53 -22.21
N SER A 260 -12.74 4.24 -20.97
CA SER A 260 -12.75 2.87 -20.46
C SER A 260 -13.09 2.86 -18.98
N ALA A 261 -13.62 1.74 -18.53
CA ALA A 261 -13.82 1.41 -17.13
C ALA A 261 -13.18 0.06 -16.85
N ILE A 262 -12.55 -0.09 -15.69
CA ILE A 262 -11.88 -1.30 -15.26
C ILE A 262 -12.31 -1.70 -13.86
N PHE A 263 -12.47 -3.00 -13.67
CA PHE A 263 -12.71 -3.65 -12.40
C PHE A 263 -11.68 -4.76 -12.18
N SER A 264 -11.02 -4.78 -11.02
CA SER A 264 -9.97 -5.77 -10.73
C SER A 264 -10.17 -6.42 -9.36
N LEU A 265 -10.02 -7.75 -9.33
CA LEU A 265 -9.94 -8.57 -8.12
C LEU A 265 -8.49 -9.01 -7.92
N ASN A 266 -7.94 -8.71 -6.74
CA ASN A 266 -6.51 -8.89 -6.46
C ASN A 266 -6.31 -9.69 -5.18
N GLN A 267 -5.74 -10.87 -5.31
CA GLN A 267 -5.33 -11.69 -4.15
C GLN A 267 -3.96 -11.24 -3.69
N VAL A 268 -3.86 -10.80 -2.44
CA VAL A 268 -2.63 -10.25 -1.86
C VAL A 268 -2.08 -11.19 -0.81
N LYS A 269 -0.82 -11.59 -1.00
CA LYS A 269 -0.03 -12.36 -0.03
C LYS A 269 1.09 -11.49 0.50
N ASN A 270 0.97 -11.07 1.75
CA ASN A 270 1.97 -10.28 2.44
C ASN A 270 2.86 -11.16 3.32
N LYS A 271 4.16 -10.88 3.32
CA LYS A 271 5.12 -11.39 4.30
C LYS A 271 5.83 -10.21 4.95
N SER A 272 5.62 -10.03 6.25
CA SER A 272 6.17 -8.92 7.03
C SER A 272 7.11 -9.41 8.12
N GLN A 273 8.24 -8.73 8.29
CA GLN A 273 9.17 -8.98 9.37
C GLN A 273 8.56 -8.48 10.68
N ARG A 274 8.51 -9.38 11.67
CA ARG A 274 8.12 -9.08 13.04
C ARG A 274 9.29 -9.35 13.96
N TYR A 275 9.37 -8.57 15.03
CA TYR A 275 10.40 -8.69 16.03
C TYR A 275 9.81 -9.32 17.28
N PHE A 276 10.63 -10.01 18.06
CA PHE A 276 10.27 -10.54 19.35
C PHE A 276 11.48 -10.55 20.27
N PHE A 277 11.24 -10.43 21.56
CA PHE A 277 12.28 -10.49 22.59
C PHE A 277 12.28 -11.86 23.26
N ASP A 278 13.47 -12.43 23.48
CA ASP A 278 13.64 -13.55 24.40
C ASP A 278 13.54 -13.09 25.87
N ALA A 279 13.56 -14.02 26.82
CA ALA A 279 13.49 -13.71 28.25
C ALA A 279 14.65 -12.82 28.74
N ASN A 280 15.76 -12.79 28.01
CA ASN A 280 16.92 -11.97 28.30
C ASN A 280 16.82 -10.58 27.65
N GLY A 281 15.75 -10.27 26.92
CA GLY A 281 15.54 -9.02 26.19
C GLY A 281 16.39 -8.89 24.92
N ASN A 282 16.86 -9.99 24.34
CA ASN A 282 17.52 -9.98 23.04
C ASN A 282 16.46 -10.07 21.94
N MET A 283 16.59 -9.20 20.94
CA MET A 283 15.63 -9.11 19.84
C MET A 283 15.96 -10.10 18.72
N SER A 284 14.97 -10.87 18.31
CA SER A 284 15.02 -11.80 17.18
C SER A 284 13.92 -11.49 16.16
N LYS A 285 14.04 -12.06 14.95
CA LYS A 285 13.11 -11.80 13.84
C LYS A 285 12.28 -13.03 13.49
N GLN A 286 11.02 -12.82 13.13
CA GLN A 286 10.11 -13.81 12.54
C GLN A 286 9.41 -13.22 11.32
N ILE A 287 8.82 -14.08 10.50
CA ILE A 287 8.01 -13.67 9.36
C ILE A 287 6.54 -13.95 9.67
N ALA A 288 5.73 -12.89 9.68
CA ALA A 288 4.28 -13.00 9.69
C ALA A 288 3.77 -13.00 8.25
N ALA A 289 2.91 -13.97 7.92
CA ALA A 289 2.23 -14.02 6.64
C ALA A 289 0.77 -13.60 6.79
N GLY A 290 0.27 -12.78 5.86
CA GLY A 290 -1.13 -12.38 5.81
C GLY A 290 -1.66 -12.49 4.39
N ASN A 291 -2.86 -13.03 4.23
CA ASN A 291 -3.54 -13.12 2.96
C ASN A 291 -4.83 -12.30 3.03
N TYR A 292 -5.10 -11.48 2.03
CA TYR A 292 -6.33 -10.71 1.91
C TYR A 292 -6.64 -10.42 0.45
N ASP A 293 -7.89 -10.09 0.17
CA ASP A 293 -8.34 -9.69 -1.16
C ASP A 293 -8.50 -8.17 -1.23
N ASN A 294 -8.16 -7.60 -2.38
CA ASN A 294 -8.41 -6.20 -2.70
C ASN A 294 -9.19 -6.08 -4.00
N MET A 295 -10.03 -5.06 -4.09
CA MET A 295 -10.86 -4.78 -5.24
C MET A 295 -10.58 -3.35 -5.72
N THR A 296 -10.31 -3.20 -7.00
CA THR A 296 -9.97 -1.90 -7.60
C THR A 296 -10.96 -1.57 -8.71
N PHE A 297 -11.41 -0.32 -8.76
CA PHE A 297 -12.20 0.23 -9.84
C PHE A 297 -11.45 1.43 -10.42
N GLY A 298 -11.56 1.63 -11.73
CA GLY A 298 -10.98 2.78 -12.41
C GLY A 298 -11.81 3.16 -13.62
N GLY A 299 -11.69 4.42 -14.02
CA GLY A 299 -12.27 4.92 -15.26
C GLY A 299 -11.35 5.97 -15.87
N ASN A 300 -11.36 6.02 -17.20
CA ASN A 300 -10.67 7.04 -17.99
C ASN A 300 -11.64 7.58 -19.04
N LEU A 301 -11.57 8.89 -19.26
CA LEU A 301 -12.24 9.59 -20.35
C LEU A 301 -11.23 10.54 -20.99
N THR A 302 -11.14 10.52 -22.30
CA THR A 302 -10.29 11.39 -23.12
C THR A 302 -11.12 11.97 -24.24
N VAL A 303 -11.03 13.28 -24.45
CA VAL A 303 -11.64 13.99 -25.58
C VAL A 303 -10.52 14.72 -26.32
N GLY A 304 -10.54 14.69 -27.64
CA GLY A 304 -9.50 15.30 -28.45
C GLY A 304 -9.99 15.78 -29.81
N TYR A 305 -9.10 16.52 -30.48
CA TYR A 305 -9.29 17.06 -31.81
C TYR A 305 -8.11 16.64 -32.70
N ASP A 306 -8.39 16.02 -33.84
CA ASP A 306 -7.39 15.62 -34.81
C ASP A 306 -7.19 16.76 -35.82
N TYR A 307 -6.03 17.43 -35.77
CA TYR A 307 -5.67 18.49 -36.71
C TYR A 307 -4.78 17.94 -37.84
N ASN A 308 -5.32 17.87 -39.05
CA ASN A 308 -4.51 17.57 -40.25
C ASN A 308 -3.80 18.84 -40.73
N ALA A 309 -2.48 18.90 -40.53
CA ALA A 309 -1.66 20.07 -40.85
C ALA A 309 -1.19 20.15 -42.31
N MET A 310 -1.73 19.35 -43.23
CA MET A 310 -1.37 19.38 -44.64
C MET A 310 -2.50 19.98 -45.48
N GLN A 311 -2.32 21.26 -45.83
CA GLN A 311 -2.88 21.91 -47.02
C GLN A 311 -1.73 22.55 -47.78
#